data_AF-A0A7W8IP28-F1
#
_entry.id   AF-A0A7W8IP28-F1
#
_cell.length_a   1.000
_cell.length_b   1.000
_cell.length_c   1.000
_cell.angle_alpha   90.00
_cell.angle_beta   90.00
_cell.angle_gamma   90.00
#
_symmetry.space_group_name_H-M   'P 1'
#
loop_
_entity.id
_entity.type
_entity.pdbx_description
1 polymer ?
#
loop_
_entity_poly.entity_id
_entity_poly.type
_entity_poly.pdbx_seq_one_letter_code
_entity_poly.pdbx_strand_id
1 'polypeptide(L)'
;MDVSVTTILAKMAALVQKAQTSDVRQMREHIAAVRVLCDLILEEEEKPAVLSSAMPEIPPLAIAKERIDIGDDANGSSLLDF
;
A
#
# COMPACT_ATOMS: atom_id res chain seq x y z
N MET A 1 6.98 -14.45 11.51
CA MET A 1 7.84 -14.01 12.63
C MET A 1 7.12 -12.85 13.26
N ASP A 2 6.36 -13.09 14.34
CA ASP A 2 5.71 -12.00 15.08
C ASP A 2 6.76 -11.34 15.96
N VAL A 3 7.22 -10.15 15.55
CA VAL A 3 8.07 -9.31 16.39
C VAL A 3 7.13 -8.45 17.24
N SER A 4 7.22 -8.54 18.56
CA SER A 4 6.32 -7.76 19.42
C SER A 4 6.54 -6.26 19.24
N VAL A 5 5.46 -5.47 19.31
CA VAL A 5 5.52 -3.99 19.30
C VAL A 5 6.51 -3.46 20.34
N THR A 6 6.59 -4.08 21.51
CA THR A 6 7.57 -3.75 22.55
C THR A 6 9.03 -3.90 22.09
N THR A 7 9.32 -4.92 21.28
CA THR A 7 10.67 -5.13 20.71
C THR A 7 10.99 -4.08 19.65
N ILE A 8 9.99 -3.68 18.85
CA ILE A 8 10.14 -2.62 17.84
C ILE A 8 10.44 -1.28 18.52
N LEU A 9 9.68 -0.93 19.56
CA LEU A 9 9.90 0.30 20.34
C LEU A 9 11.29 0.32 20.99
N ALA A 10 11.77 -0.80 21.53
CA ALA A 10 13.12 -0.91 22.08
C ALA A 10 14.20 -0.69 21.00
N LYS A 11 14.00 -1.22 19.78
CA LYS A 11 14.90 -0.98 18.65
C LYS A 11 14.91 0.48 18.20
N MET A 12 13.75 1.14 18.17
CA MET A 12 13.65 2.56 17.86
C MET A 12 14.44 3.40 18.86
N ALA A 13 14.29 3.15 20.16
CA ALA A 13 15.05 3.85 21.20
C ALA A 13 16.57 3.71 21.02
N ALA A 14 17.04 2.50 20.72
CA ALA A 14 18.46 2.25 20.46
C ALA A 14 18.97 2.96 19.19
N LEU A 15 18.16 3.02 18.13
CA LEU A 15 18.50 3.75 16.90
C LEU A 15 18.59 5.26 17.15
N VAL A 16 17.68 5.82 17.95
CA VAL A 16 17.71 7.25 18.33
C VAL A 16 18.96 7.55 19.17
N GLN A 17 19.33 6.69 20.11
CA GLN A 17 20.57 6.86 20.88
C GLN A 17 21.81 6.84 20.00
N LYS A 18 21.88 5.93 19.02
CA LYS A 18 22.99 5.88 18.05
C LYS A 18 23.05 7.12 17.18
N ALA A 19 21.90 7.59 16.70
CA ALA A 19 21.81 8.79 15.87
C ALA A 19 22.39 10.05 16.54
N GLN A 20 22.32 10.15 17.89
CA GLN A 20 22.86 11.29 18.64
C GLN A 20 24.39 11.36 18.65
N THR A 21 25.08 10.23 18.48
CA THR A 21 26.55 10.16 18.50
C THR A 21 27.17 9.89 17.13
N SER A 22 26.34 9.64 16.13
CA SER A 22 26.70 9.39 14.74
C SER A 22 27.01 10.67 13.96
N ASP A 23 27.75 10.51 12.86
CA ASP A 23 27.92 11.57 11.86
C ASP A 23 26.61 11.80 11.08
N VAL A 24 26.52 12.90 10.33
CA VAL A 24 25.29 13.33 9.65
C VAL A 24 24.74 12.25 8.70
N ARG A 25 25.61 11.45 8.05
CA ARG A 25 25.15 10.40 7.15
C ARG A 25 24.52 9.25 7.93
N GLN A 26 25.22 8.71 8.92
CA GLN A 26 24.71 7.60 9.73
C GLN A 26 23.48 8.01 10.55
N MET A 27 23.45 9.24 11.06
CA MET A 27 22.27 9.80 11.70
C MET A 27 21.05 9.71 10.78
N ARG A 28 21.17 10.10 9.51
CA ARG A 28 20.06 10.00 8.54
C ARG A 28 19.65 8.56 8.27
N GLU A 29 20.60 7.63 8.22
CA GLU A 29 20.32 6.19 8.07
C GLU A 29 19.56 5.65 9.30
N HIS A 30 19.97 6.01 10.51
CA HIS A 30 19.26 5.64 11.74
C HIS A 30 17.85 6.21 11.81
N ILE A 31 17.65 7.47 11.41
CA ILE A 31 16.31 8.09 11.35
C ILE A 31 15.43 7.41 10.28
N ALA A 32 16.00 7.06 9.11
CA ALA A 32 15.26 6.32 8.09
C ALA A 32 14.79 4.95 8.59
N ALA A 33 15.65 4.24 9.34
CA ALA A 33 15.26 2.97 9.96
C ALA A 33 14.13 3.14 10.98
N VAL A 34 14.16 4.21 11.80
CA VAL A 34 13.06 4.51 12.74
C VAL A 34 11.74 4.74 11.99
N ARG A 35 11.76 5.44 10.85
CA ARG A 35 10.56 5.67 10.02
C ARG A 35 9.91 4.36 9.58
N VAL A 36 10.71 3.45 9.02
CA VAL A 36 10.22 2.14 8.57
C VAL A 36 9.64 1.32 9.74
N LEU A 37 10.21 1.44 10.95
CA LEU A 37 9.67 0.77 12.14
C LEU A 37 8.34 1.36 12.60
N CYS A 38 8.12 2.68 12.42
CA CYS A 38 6.82 3.28 12.66
C CYS A 38 5.79 2.75 11.66
N ASP A 39 6.14 2.74 10.38
CA ASP A 39 5.25 2.27 9.31
C ASP A 39 4.83 0.80 9.56
N LEU A 40 5.77 -0.05 9.98
CA LEU A 40 5.48 -1.44 10.34
C LEU A 40 4.45 -1.60 11.47
N ILE A 41 4.54 -0.77 12.52
CA ILE A 41 3.59 -0.83 13.64
C ILE A 41 2.19 -0.37 13.19
N LEU A 42 2.13 0.69 12.37
CA LEU A 42 0.87 1.27 11.92
C LEU A 42 0.17 0.37 10.87
N GLU A 43 0.94 -0.27 9.98
CA GLU A 43 0.42 -1.23 9.00
C GLU A 43 -0.13 -2.52 9.64
N GLU A 44 0.43 -2.96 10.79
CA GLU A 44 -0.10 -4.09 11.55
C GLU A 44 -1.49 -3.81 12.13
N GLU A 45 -1.80 -2.56 12.48
CA GLU A 45 -3.14 -2.15 12.96
C GLU A 45 -4.18 -2.05 11.83
N GLU A 46 -3.76 -1.75 10.60
CA GLU A 46 -4.65 -1.56 9.46
C GLU A 46 -5.12 -2.86 8.79
N LYS A 47 -4.62 -4.03 9.20
CA LYS A 47 -5.10 -5.30 8.66
C LYS A 47 -6.58 -5.50 9.05
N PRO A 48 -7.54 -5.35 8.12
CA PRO A 48 -8.93 -5.60 8.45
C PRO A 48 -9.00 -7.08 8.79
N ALA A 49 -9.57 -7.41 9.96
CA ALA A 49 -9.97 -8.76 10.27
C ALA A 49 -10.72 -9.30 9.05
N VAL A 50 -10.11 -10.30 8.41
CA VAL A 50 -10.58 -10.88 7.15
C VAL A 50 -12.06 -11.19 7.33
N LEU A 51 -12.92 -10.46 6.65
CA LEU A 51 -14.33 -10.79 6.52
C LEU A 51 -14.37 -12.14 5.80
N SER A 52 -14.44 -13.19 6.61
CA SER A 52 -14.79 -14.52 6.17
C SER A 52 -16.18 -14.46 5.51
N SER A 53 -16.28 -15.14 4.38
CA SER A 53 -17.51 -15.51 3.64
C SER A 53 -18.36 -14.38 3.05
N ALA A 54 -18.22 -14.18 1.72
CA ALA A 54 -19.23 -14.65 0.77
C ALA A 54 -18.72 -14.37 -0.65
N MET A 55 -18.43 -15.42 -1.42
CA MET A 55 -18.41 -15.31 -2.87
C MET A 55 -19.81 -14.89 -3.32
N PRO A 56 -19.99 -13.85 -4.15
CA PRO A 56 -21.23 -13.70 -4.87
C PRO A 56 -21.30 -14.82 -5.90
N GLU A 57 -22.30 -15.70 -5.76
CA GLU A 57 -22.72 -16.65 -6.78
C GLU A 57 -22.93 -15.88 -8.09
N ILE A 58 -22.19 -16.26 -9.13
CA ILE A 58 -22.34 -15.71 -10.48
C ILE A 58 -23.42 -16.57 -11.18
N PRO A 59 -24.65 -16.09 -11.41
CA PRO A 59 -25.57 -16.78 -12.30
C PRO A 59 -25.07 -16.68 -13.76
N PRO A 60 -25.31 -17.70 -14.60
CA PRO A 60 -24.68 -17.81 -15.90
C PRO A 60 -25.23 -16.78 -16.90
N LEU A 61 -24.28 -16.13 -17.58
CA LEU A 61 -24.33 -15.45 -18.88
C LEU A 61 -25.69 -15.47 -19.62
N ALA A 62 -26.46 -14.38 -19.49
CA ALA A 62 -27.48 -14.04 -20.47
C ALA A 62 -26.89 -12.99 -21.43
N ILE A 63 -26.39 -13.44 -22.58
CA ILE A 63 -26.03 -12.58 -23.71
C ILE A 63 -27.34 -12.01 -24.26
N ALA A 64 -27.77 -10.87 -23.74
CA ALA A 64 -28.72 -10.01 -24.41
C ALA A 64 -27.92 -9.14 -25.39
N LYS A 65 -28.00 -9.50 -26.68
CA LYS A 65 -27.56 -8.65 -27.80
C LYS A 65 -28.40 -7.37 -27.79
N GLU A 66 -27.98 -6.38 -27.04
CA GLU A 66 -28.40 -5.00 -27.29
C GLU A 66 -27.43 -4.43 -28.33
N ARG A 67 -27.92 -4.22 -29.56
CA ARG A 67 -27.16 -3.60 -30.64
C ARG A 67 -26.83 -2.19 -30.19
N ILE A 68 -25.59 -1.95 -29.79
CA ILE A 68 -25.05 -0.61 -29.68
C ILE A 68 -24.95 -0.08 -31.10
N ASP A 69 -25.81 0.88 -31.44
CA ASP A 69 -25.71 1.67 -32.66
C ASP A 69 -24.51 2.62 -32.47
N ILE A 70 -23.31 2.13 -32.81
CA ILE A 70 -22.11 2.94 -32.87
C ILE A 70 -22.26 3.81 -34.11
N GLY A 71 -22.72 5.04 -33.91
CA GLY A 71 -22.60 6.09 -34.91
C GLY A 71 -21.14 6.24 -35.31
N ASP A 72 -20.90 6.27 -36.62
CA ASP A 72 -19.61 6.21 -37.31
C ASP A 72 -18.77 7.49 -37.15
N ASP A 73 -18.63 8.02 -35.92
CA ASP A 73 -17.93 9.30 -35.70
C ASP A 73 -17.20 9.40 -34.34
N ALA A 74 -16.64 8.28 -33.86
CA ALA A 74 -15.86 8.23 -32.62
C ALA A 74 -14.34 8.05 -32.86
N ASN A 75 -13.79 8.63 -33.94
CA ASN A 75 -12.35 8.73 -34.19
C ASN A 75 -11.89 10.20 -34.24
N GLY A 76 -12.30 10.99 -33.25
CA GLY A 76 -11.83 12.36 -33.04
C GLY A 76 -10.38 12.38 -32.54
N SER A 77 -9.45 12.65 -33.45
CA SER A 77 -8.05 13.09 -33.30
C SER A 77 -7.30 12.70 -32.02
N SER A 78 -6.32 11.81 -32.16
CA SER A 78 -5.32 11.41 -31.17
C SER A 78 -4.92 12.51 -30.19
N LEU A 79 -5.11 12.24 -28.90
CA LEU A 79 -4.74 13.09 -27.74
C LEU A 79 -3.21 13.17 -27.51
N LEU A 80 -2.42 12.96 -28.55
CA LEU A 80 -0.95 13.05 -28.54
C LEU A 80 -0.51 13.68 -29.87
N ASP A 81 -0.91 14.93 -30.08
CA ASP A 81 -0.14 15.86 -30.89
C ASP A 81 0.53 16.85 -29.92
N PHE A 82 1.82 17.10 -30.14
CA PHE A 82 2.84 17.46 -29.15
C PHE A 82 2.62 18.74 -28.33
#